data_AF-A0A836T835-F1
#
_entry.id   AF-A0A836T835-F1
#
_cell.length_a   1.000
_cell.length_b   1.000
_cell.length_c   1.000
_cell.angle_alpha   90.00
_cell.angle_beta   90.00
_cell.angle_gamma   90.00
#
_symmetry.space_group_name_H-M   'P 1'
#
loop_
_entity.id
_entity.type
_entity.pdbx_description
1 polymer ?
#
loop_
_entity_poly.entity_id
_entity_poly.type
_entity_poly.pdbx_seq_one_letter_code
_entity_poly.pdbx_strand_id
1 'polypeptide(L)'
;MHGMNSFKSIILILSLIFSGVFFMGTGLAKPESGVGTSQKWAVVNGFRSSQFGMNERDVIKAIKSDFGIAKKQISRKVHPNEKTITLGINVPRILPDSGPAKIIYLLGYKTRRLIEIKIIWGRPIMKDPNAKAVVATANQLGNYFVQKKYQKEGFAYNHQLGEDVYLVFQGKDKKGRVVRLLLTNPKSEDAKKSGENIALTLSYIEKPEDPDVYRIKDGDF
;
A
#
# COMPACT_ATOMS: atom_id res chain seq x y z
N MET A 1 -49.12 40.89 -31.50
CA MET A 1 -48.41 39.90 -32.35
C MET A 1 -47.16 39.50 -31.58
N HIS A 2 -46.81 38.26 -31.25
CA HIS A 2 -47.29 36.92 -31.60
C HIS A 2 -46.87 36.05 -30.39
N GLY A 3 -47.81 35.32 -29.76
CA GLY A 3 -47.54 34.45 -28.61
C GLY A 3 -47.32 33.00 -29.07
N MET A 4 -46.36 32.32 -28.46
CA MET A 4 -45.87 30.99 -28.82
C MET A 4 -45.44 30.33 -27.49
N ASN A 5 -45.77 29.11 -27.06
CA ASN A 5 -46.53 27.99 -27.59
C ASN A 5 -47.08 27.17 -26.41
N SER A 6 -48.27 26.59 -26.60
CA SER A 6 -48.87 25.54 -25.76
C SER A 6 -48.47 24.18 -26.33
N PHE A 7 -47.94 23.27 -25.51
CA PHE A 7 -47.81 21.85 -25.89
C PHE A 7 -48.63 21.00 -24.93
N LYS A 8 -49.62 20.33 -25.53
CA LYS A 8 -50.66 19.51 -24.92
C LYS A 8 -50.16 18.09 -24.64
N SER A 9 -50.58 17.54 -23.50
CA SER A 9 -50.59 16.11 -23.21
C SER A 9 -51.48 15.34 -24.18
N ILE A 10 -51.00 14.21 -24.71
CA ILE A 10 -51.83 13.19 -25.34
C ILE A 10 -51.35 11.82 -24.87
N ILE A 11 -52.20 11.16 -24.09
CA ILE A 11 -52.19 9.73 -23.77
C ILE A 11 -52.94 9.02 -24.91
N LEU A 12 -52.39 7.94 -25.44
CA LEU A 12 -53.12 7.00 -26.30
C LEU A 12 -52.65 5.57 -26.01
N ILE A 13 -53.57 4.78 -25.48
CA ILE A 13 -53.49 3.33 -25.28
C ILE A 13 -54.10 2.67 -26.52
N LEU A 14 -53.43 1.68 -27.14
CA LEU A 14 -54.09 0.59 -27.84
C LEU A 14 -53.18 -0.66 -28.02
N SER A 15 -53.41 -1.66 -27.16
CA SER A 15 -53.59 -3.10 -27.40
C SER A 15 -52.89 -3.84 -28.57
N LEU A 16 -52.05 -4.82 -28.17
CA LEU A 16 -51.87 -6.22 -28.63
C LEU A 16 -51.65 -6.55 -30.12
N ILE A 17 -50.48 -7.14 -30.41
CA ILE A 17 -50.39 -8.36 -31.23
C ILE A 17 -49.38 -9.33 -30.60
N PHE A 18 -49.89 -10.51 -30.25
CA PHE A 18 -49.19 -11.67 -29.72
C PHE A 18 -48.41 -12.35 -30.86
N SER A 19 -47.09 -12.49 -30.74
CA SER A 19 -46.35 -13.49 -31.50
C SER A 19 -45.26 -14.06 -30.58
N GLY A 20 -45.51 -15.29 -30.15
CA GLY A 20 -44.63 -16.02 -29.26
C GLY A 20 -43.30 -16.31 -29.94
N VAL A 21 -42.21 -15.96 -29.26
CA VAL A 21 -40.93 -16.65 -29.43
C VAL A 21 -40.66 -17.36 -28.11
N PHE A 22 -40.77 -18.68 -28.19
CA PHE A 22 -40.42 -19.64 -27.16
C PHE A 22 -38.90 -19.57 -26.96
N PHE A 23 -38.42 -18.94 -25.90
CA PHE A 23 -37.07 -19.17 -25.41
C PHE A 23 -37.15 -20.04 -24.16
N MET A 24 -36.75 -21.30 -24.36
CA MET A 24 -36.48 -22.29 -23.32
C MET A 24 -35.52 -21.75 -22.26
N GLY A 25 -35.82 -22.07 -21.00
CA GLY A 25 -34.79 -22.28 -19.98
C GLY A 25 -34.43 -21.09 -19.10
N THR A 26 -35.38 -20.54 -18.34
CA THR A 26 -35.02 -19.88 -17.08
C THR A 26 -34.78 -20.94 -16.01
N GLY A 27 -33.60 -21.57 -16.08
CA GLY A 27 -33.00 -22.07 -14.86
C GLY A 27 -32.72 -20.86 -13.98
N LEU A 28 -33.60 -20.59 -13.00
CA LEU A 28 -33.25 -19.72 -11.89
C LEU A 28 -32.07 -20.39 -11.19
N ALA A 29 -30.86 -19.96 -11.52
CA ALA A 29 -29.68 -20.28 -10.75
C ALA A 29 -29.98 -19.84 -9.31
N LYS A 30 -30.19 -20.83 -8.45
CA LYS A 30 -30.17 -20.70 -7.00
C LYS A 30 -29.01 -19.77 -6.65
N PRO A 31 -29.19 -18.73 -5.83
CA PRO A 31 -28.04 -17.98 -5.37
C PRO A 31 -27.13 -19.02 -4.73
N GLU A 32 -25.95 -19.23 -5.31
CA GLU A 32 -24.93 -19.99 -4.66
C GLU A 32 -24.74 -19.28 -3.32
N SER A 33 -25.22 -19.92 -2.26
CA SER A 33 -24.74 -19.71 -0.92
C SER A 33 -23.29 -20.18 -0.94
N GLY A 34 -22.45 -19.42 -1.64
CA GLY A 34 -21.03 -19.53 -1.58
C GLY A 34 -20.71 -19.29 -0.13
N VAL A 35 -20.39 -20.36 0.59
CA VAL A 35 -19.55 -20.30 1.76
C VAL A 35 -18.20 -19.81 1.24
N GLY A 36 -18.15 -18.53 0.87
CA GLY A 36 -16.94 -17.84 0.48
C GLY A 36 -16.07 -17.90 1.71
N THR A 37 -14.97 -18.64 1.62
CA THR A 37 -13.94 -18.72 2.65
C THR A 37 -13.71 -17.33 3.22
N SER A 38 -14.22 -17.09 4.43
CA SER A 38 -14.19 -15.76 5.04
C SER A 38 -12.73 -15.36 5.19
N GLN A 39 -12.27 -14.43 4.35
CA GLN A 39 -10.89 -13.96 4.38
C GLN A 39 -10.57 -13.46 5.79
N LYS A 40 -9.53 -14.04 6.39
CA LYS A 40 -9.06 -13.59 7.70
C LYS A 40 -8.65 -12.12 7.60
N TRP A 41 -9.02 -11.35 8.62
CA TRP A 41 -8.59 -9.97 8.76
C TRP A 41 -7.07 -9.87 8.80
N ALA A 42 -6.54 -8.87 8.09
CA ALA A 42 -5.15 -8.50 8.21
C ALA A 42 -4.85 -7.99 9.63
N VAL A 43 -3.62 -8.24 10.06
CA VAL A 43 -3.06 -7.74 11.32
C VAL A 43 -1.76 -7.02 10.97
N VAL A 44 -1.78 -5.69 11.04
CA VAL A 44 -0.65 -4.85 10.64
C VAL A 44 -0.01 -4.33 11.92
N ASN A 45 0.82 -5.14 12.57
CA ASN A 45 1.45 -4.77 13.84
C ASN A 45 2.93 -4.38 13.71
N GLY A 46 3.54 -4.59 12.55
CA GLY A 46 4.95 -4.37 12.30
C GLY A 46 5.50 -5.36 11.28
N PHE A 47 6.80 -5.64 11.36
CA PHE A 47 7.52 -6.50 10.43
C PHE A 47 8.43 -7.48 11.18
N ARG A 48 8.22 -8.79 10.96
CA ARG A 48 8.88 -9.88 11.68
C ARG A 48 8.80 -9.68 13.20
N SER A 49 9.93 -9.71 13.93
CA SER A 49 9.94 -9.51 15.37
C SER A 49 9.82 -8.05 15.80
N SER A 50 9.93 -7.08 14.88
CA SER A 50 9.77 -5.65 15.20
C SER A 50 8.30 -5.22 15.12
N GLN A 51 7.73 -4.85 16.27
CA GLN A 51 6.31 -4.49 16.40
C GLN A 51 6.15 -3.02 16.83
N PHE A 52 5.07 -2.37 16.41
CA PHE A 52 4.75 -1.01 16.84
C PHE A 52 4.71 -0.90 18.36
N GLY A 53 5.17 0.23 18.89
CA GLY A 53 5.28 0.44 20.34
C GLY A 53 6.62 -0.03 20.96
N MET A 54 7.45 -0.79 20.23
CA MET A 54 8.79 -1.16 20.71
C MET A 54 9.69 0.07 20.88
N ASN A 55 10.50 0.10 21.94
CA ASN A 55 11.53 1.14 22.10
C ASN A 55 12.77 0.79 21.26
N GLU A 56 13.73 1.71 21.17
CA GLU A 56 14.96 1.54 20.38
C GLU A 56 15.75 0.27 20.74
N ARG A 57 15.86 -0.06 22.03
CA ARG A 57 16.60 -1.24 22.49
C ARG A 57 15.94 -2.53 22.00
N ASP A 58 14.62 -2.60 22.05
CA ASP A 58 13.87 -3.79 21.64
C ASP A 58 13.88 -3.94 20.11
N VAL A 59 13.83 -2.85 19.35
CA VAL A 59 14.02 -2.88 17.89
C VAL A 59 15.42 -3.39 17.52
N ILE A 60 16.47 -2.94 18.22
CA ILE A 60 17.85 -3.43 17.99
C ILE A 60 17.96 -4.94 18.28
N LYS A 61 17.29 -5.44 19.33
CA LYS A 61 17.24 -6.88 19.63
C LYS A 61 16.51 -7.65 18.54
N ALA A 62 15.37 -7.14 18.07
CA ALA A 62 14.62 -7.75 16.98
C ALA A 62 15.45 -7.82 15.69
N ILE A 63 16.16 -6.74 15.32
CA ILE A 63 17.08 -6.71 14.17
C ILE A 63 18.15 -7.81 14.28
N LYS A 64 18.75 -7.97 15.47
CA LYS A 64 19.77 -9.01 15.69
C LYS A 64 19.18 -10.41 15.54
N SER A 65 17.97 -10.64 16.06
CA SER A 65 17.26 -11.93 15.95
C SER A 65 16.86 -12.24 14.51
N ASP A 66 16.32 -11.25 13.79
CA ASP A 66 15.75 -11.44 12.46
C ASP A 66 16.79 -11.54 11.34
N PHE A 67 17.94 -10.86 11.51
CA PHE A 67 18.93 -10.66 10.44
C PHE A 67 20.37 -10.96 10.86
N GLY A 68 20.63 -11.26 12.13
CA GLY A 68 22.00 -11.45 12.63
C GLY A 68 22.83 -10.17 12.69
N ILE A 69 22.26 -9.00 12.36
CA ILE A 69 22.97 -7.71 12.28
C ILE A 69 23.25 -7.17 13.68
N ALA A 70 24.52 -6.86 13.98
CA ALA A 70 24.92 -6.31 15.27
C ALA A 70 24.62 -4.81 15.36
N LYS A 71 24.44 -4.29 16.59
CA LYS A 71 24.15 -2.86 16.84
C LYS A 71 25.10 -1.90 16.11
N LYS A 72 26.39 -2.23 16.04
CA LYS A 72 27.42 -1.40 15.37
C LYS A 72 27.21 -1.23 13.86
N GLN A 73 26.44 -2.11 13.23
CA GLN A 73 26.11 -2.07 11.80
C GLN A 73 24.77 -1.35 11.53
N ILE A 74 24.07 -0.91 12.59
CA ILE A 74 22.80 -0.21 12.48
C ILE A 74 23.09 1.29 12.41
N SER A 75 22.72 1.91 11.29
CA SER A 75 22.81 3.36 11.14
C SER A 75 21.72 4.02 11.98
N ARG A 76 22.09 4.86 12.94
CA ARG A 76 21.15 5.65 13.72
C ARG A 76 21.20 7.11 13.31
N LYS A 77 20.06 7.73 12.99
CA LYS A 77 19.97 9.16 12.65
C LYS A 77 18.75 9.81 13.30
N VAL A 78 18.87 11.08 13.67
CA VAL A 78 17.74 11.91 14.10
C VAL A 78 17.30 12.75 12.90
N HIS A 79 16.02 12.74 12.55
CA HIS A 79 15.52 13.56 11.47
C HIS A 79 15.51 15.04 11.92
N PRO A 80 16.12 15.97 11.16
CA PRO A 80 16.30 17.35 11.62
C PRO A 80 14.98 18.09 11.84
N ASN A 81 13.96 17.82 11.02
CA ASN A 81 12.66 18.51 11.10
C ASN A 81 11.67 17.75 11.98
N GLU A 82 11.35 16.50 11.62
CA GLU A 82 10.41 15.65 12.39
C GLU A 82 10.88 15.24 13.78
N LYS A 83 12.18 15.38 14.11
CA LYS A 83 12.81 14.97 15.38
C LYS A 83 12.66 13.47 15.75
N THR A 84 12.17 12.67 14.81
CA THR A 84 12.11 11.20 14.88
C THR A 84 13.50 10.58 14.85
N ILE A 85 13.62 9.34 15.32
CA ILE A 85 14.86 8.56 15.24
C ILE A 85 14.67 7.48 14.17
N THR A 86 15.64 7.32 13.30
CA THR A 86 15.68 6.21 12.35
C THR A 86 16.80 5.24 12.71
N LEU A 87 16.48 3.94 12.64
CA LEU A 87 17.46 2.85 12.61
C LEU A 87 17.43 2.24 11.21
N GLY A 88 18.56 2.29 10.51
CA GLY A 88 18.69 1.78 9.15
C GLY A 88 19.63 0.57 9.09
N ILE A 89 19.21 -0.48 8.38
CA ILE A 89 20.03 -1.66 8.08
C ILE A 89 19.99 -1.99 6.59
N ASN A 90 21.09 -2.52 6.08
CA ASN A 90 21.13 -3.12 4.74
C ASN A 90 20.98 -4.63 4.89
N VAL A 91 20.09 -5.22 4.12
CA VAL A 91 19.79 -6.66 4.13
C VAL A 91 20.03 -7.20 2.71
N PRO A 92 20.89 -8.21 2.53
CA PRO A 92 21.22 -8.73 1.20
C PRO A 92 20.03 -9.34 0.47
N ARG A 93 19.09 -9.93 1.22
CA ARG A 93 17.92 -10.63 0.70
C ARG A 93 16.83 -10.68 1.78
N ILE A 94 15.63 -10.21 1.45
CA ILE A 94 14.44 -10.31 2.34
C ILE A 94 13.50 -11.42 1.86
N LEU A 95 13.29 -11.50 0.54
CA LEU A 95 12.54 -12.55 -0.14
C LEU A 95 13.46 -13.23 -1.17
N PRO A 96 13.14 -14.47 -1.59
CA PRO A 96 13.81 -15.07 -2.74
C PRO A 96 13.82 -14.10 -3.93
N ASP A 97 15.00 -13.88 -4.49
CA ASP A 97 15.23 -13.12 -5.73
C ASP A 97 14.75 -11.66 -5.75
N SER A 98 14.44 -11.09 -4.59
CA SER A 98 14.11 -9.65 -4.46
C SER A 98 15.32 -8.73 -4.58
N GLY A 99 16.53 -9.30 -4.48
CA GLY A 99 17.77 -8.54 -4.37
C GLY A 99 17.94 -7.83 -3.02
N PRO A 100 19.01 -7.01 -2.90
CA PRO A 100 19.31 -6.21 -1.72
C PRO A 100 18.22 -5.20 -1.37
N ALA A 101 18.03 -4.99 -0.07
CA ALA A 101 17.07 -4.03 0.45
C ALA A 101 17.68 -3.21 1.59
N LYS A 102 17.09 -2.06 1.84
CA LYS A 102 17.29 -1.29 3.06
C LYS A 102 16.03 -1.30 3.90
N ILE A 103 16.17 -1.59 5.19
CA ILE A 103 15.08 -1.50 6.16
C ILE A 103 15.33 -0.27 7.03
N ILE A 104 14.31 0.56 7.19
CA ILE A 104 14.31 1.75 8.03
C ILE A 104 13.21 1.60 9.08
N TYR A 105 13.60 1.58 10.34
CA TYR A 105 12.70 1.61 11.48
C TYR A 105 12.62 3.05 11.99
N LEU A 106 11.41 3.64 12.00
CA LEU A 106 11.17 5.01 12.42
C LEU A 106 10.53 5.02 13.81
N LEU A 107 11.20 5.67 14.76
CA LEU A 107 10.73 5.86 16.11
C LEU A 107 10.20 7.28 16.27
N GLY A 108 9.03 7.38 16.90
CA GLY A 108 8.31 8.63 17.13
C GLY A 108 9.08 9.63 17.97
N TYR A 109 8.78 10.91 17.76
CA TYR A 109 9.44 12.03 18.41
C TYR A 109 9.21 12.03 19.92
N LYS A 110 7.94 12.04 20.37
CA LYS A 110 7.58 12.17 21.78
C LYS A 110 7.69 10.84 22.51
N THR A 111 7.15 9.79 21.90
CA THR A 111 7.01 8.47 22.53
C THR A 111 8.31 7.67 22.49
N ARG A 112 9.22 7.98 21.54
CA ARG A 112 10.42 7.19 21.24
C ARG A 112 10.10 5.72 20.97
N ARG A 113 8.91 5.43 20.44
CA ARG A 113 8.45 4.07 20.09
C ARG A 113 8.41 3.88 18.58
N LEU A 114 8.57 2.64 18.12
CA LEU A 114 8.45 2.28 16.72
C LEU A 114 7.04 2.60 16.20
N ILE A 115 6.95 3.48 15.20
CA ILE A 115 5.69 3.93 14.60
C ILE A 115 5.59 3.61 13.11
N GLU A 116 6.72 3.40 12.43
CA GLU A 116 6.75 3.05 11.01
C GLU A 116 7.97 2.16 10.68
N ILE A 117 7.80 1.27 9.71
CA ILE A 117 8.87 0.46 9.11
C ILE A 117 8.79 0.62 7.60
N LYS A 118 9.89 0.99 6.96
CA LYS A 118 10.03 1.05 5.49
C LYS A 118 11.03 0.01 5.02
N ILE A 119 10.69 -0.73 3.98
CA ILE A 119 11.58 -1.65 3.29
C ILE A 119 11.69 -1.18 1.85
N ILE A 120 12.92 -0.93 1.39
CA ILE A 120 13.19 -0.27 0.12
C ILE A 120 14.09 -1.19 -0.72
N TRP A 121 13.63 -1.49 -1.94
CA TRP A 121 14.42 -2.14 -2.99
C TRP A 121 14.65 -1.17 -4.14
N GLY A 122 15.70 -1.40 -4.92
CA GLY A 122 16.06 -0.55 -6.05
C GLY A 122 16.79 0.72 -5.62
N ARG A 123 16.52 1.85 -6.28
CA ARG A 123 17.13 3.14 -5.92
C ARG A 123 16.50 3.70 -4.62
N PRO A 124 17.28 4.40 -3.77
CA PRO A 124 18.69 4.76 -3.93
C PRO A 124 19.67 3.67 -3.42
N ILE A 125 19.20 2.47 -3.10
CA ILE A 125 20.02 1.42 -2.45
C ILE A 125 21.02 0.82 -3.44
N MET A 126 20.60 0.67 -4.70
CA MET A 126 21.43 0.15 -5.78
C MET A 126 21.61 1.21 -6.87
N LYS A 127 22.83 1.35 -7.40
CA LYS A 127 23.12 2.21 -8.55
C LYS A 127 22.48 1.68 -9.84
N ASP A 128 22.47 0.36 -10.01
CA ASP A 128 21.88 -0.29 -11.19
C ASP A 128 20.93 -1.40 -10.72
N PRO A 129 19.67 -1.06 -10.40
CA PRO A 129 18.71 -2.05 -9.93
C PRO A 129 18.18 -2.92 -11.07
N ASN A 130 18.03 -4.23 -10.83
CA ASN A 130 17.32 -5.10 -11.76
C ASN A 130 15.82 -4.78 -11.74
N ALA A 131 15.37 -3.97 -12.69
CA ALA A 131 13.98 -3.51 -12.77
C ALA A 131 12.97 -4.66 -12.83
N LYS A 132 13.28 -5.74 -13.56
CA LYS A 132 12.40 -6.91 -13.64
C LYS A 132 12.22 -7.57 -12.27
N ALA A 133 13.30 -7.72 -11.51
CA ALA A 133 13.24 -8.28 -10.16
C ALA A 133 12.45 -7.39 -9.19
N VAL A 134 12.59 -6.06 -9.30
CA VAL A 134 11.83 -5.11 -8.48
C VAL A 134 10.33 -5.18 -8.79
N VAL A 135 9.95 -5.22 -10.07
CA VAL A 135 8.55 -5.39 -10.49
C VAL A 135 7.99 -6.76 -10.07
N ALA A 136 8.75 -7.83 -10.23
CA ALA A 136 8.34 -9.17 -9.78
C ALA A 136 8.09 -9.21 -8.27
N THR A 137 8.97 -8.58 -7.48
CA THR A 137 8.81 -8.43 -6.02
C THR A 137 7.55 -7.64 -5.68
N ALA A 138 7.27 -6.56 -6.42
CA ALA A 138 6.07 -5.76 -6.24
C ALA A 138 4.79 -6.58 -6.48
N ASN A 139 4.73 -7.34 -7.58
CA ASN A 139 3.60 -8.20 -7.90
C ASN A 139 3.40 -9.32 -6.87
N GLN A 140 4.49 -9.97 -6.44
CA GLN A 140 4.43 -11.01 -5.42
C GLN A 140 3.88 -10.48 -4.08
N LEU A 141 4.37 -9.32 -3.64
CA LEU A 141 3.91 -8.68 -2.41
C LEU A 141 2.46 -8.21 -2.53
N GLY A 142 2.08 -7.58 -3.64
CA GLY A 142 0.70 -7.18 -3.91
C GLY A 142 -0.27 -8.37 -3.83
N ASN A 143 0.05 -9.44 -4.54
CA ASN A 143 -0.71 -10.70 -4.53
C ASN A 143 -0.80 -11.33 -3.12
N TYR A 144 0.26 -11.23 -2.32
CA TYR A 144 0.23 -11.71 -0.94
C TYR A 144 -0.73 -10.89 -0.07
N PHE A 145 -0.69 -9.56 -0.17
CA PHE A 145 -1.50 -8.70 0.68
C PHE A 145 -3.00 -8.81 0.36
N VAL A 146 -3.40 -8.88 -0.91
CA VAL A 146 -4.83 -8.97 -1.30
C VAL A 146 -5.56 -10.23 -0.82
N GLN A 147 -4.84 -11.24 -0.32
CA GLN A 147 -5.45 -12.45 0.25
C GLN A 147 -6.10 -12.23 1.62
N LYS A 148 -5.89 -11.07 2.26
CA LYS A 148 -6.43 -10.74 3.58
C LYS A 148 -7.55 -9.71 3.46
N LYS A 149 -8.40 -9.67 4.50
CA LYS A 149 -9.46 -8.66 4.62
C LYS A 149 -8.93 -7.38 5.26
N TYR A 150 -9.25 -6.24 4.65
CA TYR A 150 -8.94 -4.89 5.11
C TYR A 150 -10.21 -4.06 5.23
N GLN A 151 -10.11 -2.87 5.82
CA GLN A 151 -11.19 -1.88 5.78
C GLN A 151 -11.46 -1.47 4.33
N LYS A 152 -12.73 -1.26 3.97
CA LYS A 152 -13.09 -0.77 2.62
C LYS A 152 -12.51 0.60 2.36
N GLU A 153 -12.62 1.49 3.34
CA GLU A 153 -11.99 2.80 3.32
C GLU A 153 -10.47 2.66 3.42
N GLY A 154 -9.75 3.29 2.50
CA GLY A 154 -8.29 3.23 2.43
C GLY A 154 -7.71 1.98 1.77
N PHE A 155 -8.55 1.06 1.28
CA PHE A 155 -8.09 -0.06 0.44
C PHE A 155 -7.89 0.38 -1.01
N ALA A 156 -6.76 0.03 -1.60
CA ALA A 156 -6.48 0.24 -3.02
C ALA A 156 -5.54 -0.86 -3.54
N TYR A 157 -5.70 -1.25 -4.80
CA TYR A 157 -4.88 -2.27 -5.44
C TYR A 157 -4.67 -1.93 -6.91
N ASN A 158 -3.41 -1.96 -7.38
CA ASN A 158 -3.02 -1.64 -8.76
C ASN A 158 -3.57 -0.29 -9.27
N HIS A 159 -3.36 0.79 -8.51
CA HIS A 159 -3.75 2.14 -8.91
C HIS A 159 -2.53 2.96 -9.31
N GLN A 160 -2.62 3.71 -10.41
CA GLN A 160 -1.62 4.70 -10.77
C GLN A 160 -1.90 6.02 -10.03
N LEU A 161 -0.91 6.56 -9.31
CA LEU A 161 -1.03 7.81 -8.56
C LEU A 161 -0.50 9.02 -9.32
N GLY A 162 0.34 8.80 -10.33
CA GLY A 162 0.93 9.80 -11.20
C GLY A 162 1.70 9.12 -12.33
N GLU A 163 2.35 9.89 -13.20
CA GLU A 163 3.02 9.34 -14.39
C GLU A 163 4.04 8.24 -14.06
N ASP A 164 4.71 8.38 -12.92
CA ASP A 164 5.86 7.54 -12.52
C ASP A 164 5.64 6.75 -11.22
N VAL A 165 4.47 6.86 -10.59
CA VAL A 165 4.18 6.28 -9.28
C VAL A 165 2.96 5.38 -9.35
N TYR A 166 3.17 4.12 -9.00
CA TYR A 166 2.16 3.08 -8.96
C TYR A 166 1.93 2.63 -7.52
N LEU A 167 0.71 2.80 -7.04
CA LEU A 167 0.22 2.17 -5.81
C LEU A 167 -0.15 0.73 -6.11
N VAL A 168 0.80 -0.16 -5.86
CA VAL A 168 0.61 -1.60 -6.05
C VAL A 168 -0.42 -2.10 -5.05
N PHE A 169 -0.33 -1.68 -3.79
CA PHE A 169 -1.27 -2.08 -2.74
C PHE A 169 -1.35 -1.05 -1.60
N GLN A 170 -2.54 -0.84 -1.06
CA GLN A 170 -2.76 -0.24 0.25
C GLN A 170 -3.89 -0.96 0.98
N GLY A 171 -3.70 -1.21 2.26
CA GLY A 171 -4.74 -1.79 3.10
C GLY A 171 -4.62 -1.33 4.55
N LYS A 172 -5.78 -0.99 5.13
CA LYS A 172 -5.93 -0.60 6.54
C LYS A 172 -6.50 -1.78 7.34
N ASP A 173 -5.83 -2.18 8.42
CA ASP A 173 -6.32 -3.25 9.29
C ASP A 173 -7.46 -2.78 10.21
N LYS A 174 -8.02 -3.66 11.05
CA LYS A 174 -9.11 -3.28 11.98
C LYS A 174 -8.76 -2.13 12.92
N LYS A 175 -7.47 -1.90 13.21
CA LYS A 175 -6.99 -0.89 14.15
C LYS A 175 -6.61 0.43 13.45
N GLY A 176 -6.83 0.54 12.14
CA GLY A 176 -6.46 1.73 11.38
C GLY A 176 -5.01 1.74 10.89
N ARG A 177 -4.25 0.67 11.13
CA ARG A 177 -2.83 0.57 10.75
C ARG A 177 -2.71 0.21 9.29
N VAL A 178 -1.75 0.80 8.58
CA VAL A 178 -1.65 0.70 7.13
C VAL A 178 -0.44 -0.12 6.72
N VAL A 179 -0.65 -1.03 5.76
CA VAL A 179 0.42 -1.53 4.90
C VAL A 179 0.25 -0.90 3.51
N ARG A 180 1.34 -0.34 2.99
CA ARG A 180 1.38 0.35 1.69
C ARG A 180 2.56 -0.13 0.87
N LEU A 181 2.33 -0.43 -0.40
CA LEU A 181 3.34 -0.85 -1.37
C LEU A 181 3.32 0.10 -2.56
N LEU A 182 4.39 0.89 -2.70
CA LEU A 182 4.56 1.87 -3.77
C LEU A 182 5.72 1.44 -4.69
N LEU A 183 5.44 1.37 -5.98
CA LEU A 183 6.43 1.21 -7.02
C LEU A 183 6.61 2.57 -7.72
N THR A 184 7.82 3.10 -7.70
CA THR A 184 8.20 4.29 -8.45
C THR A 184 9.09 3.85 -9.59
N ASN A 185 8.71 4.19 -10.83
CA ASN A 185 9.48 3.86 -12.02
C ASN A 185 9.41 5.05 -12.98
N PRO A 186 10.27 6.07 -12.79
CA PRO A 186 10.18 7.24 -13.61
C PRO A 186 10.60 6.94 -15.03
N LYS A 187 9.82 7.43 -15.99
CA LYS A 187 10.17 7.30 -17.40
C LYS A 187 11.48 8.04 -17.66
N SER A 188 12.37 7.41 -18.42
CA SER A 188 13.52 8.09 -18.98
C SER A 188 13.21 8.50 -20.42
N GLU A 189 13.66 9.69 -20.82
CA GLU A 189 13.62 10.13 -22.23
C GLU A 189 14.35 9.14 -23.15
N ASP A 190 15.38 8.48 -22.63
CA ASP A 190 16.02 7.33 -23.27
C ASP A 190 15.29 6.04 -22.86
N ALA A 191 14.54 5.42 -23.78
CA ALA A 191 13.88 4.14 -23.53
C ALA A 191 14.82 3.02 -23.02
N LYS A 192 16.12 3.10 -23.35
CA LYS A 192 17.17 2.19 -22.88
C LYS A 192 17.54 2.37 -21.40
N LYS A 193 17.26 3.54 -20.81
CA LYS A 193 17.51 3.88 -19.40
C LYS A 193 16.24 3.77 -18.54
N SER A 194 15.13 3.35 -19.14
CA SER A 194 13.88 3.08 -18.42
C SER A 194 14.13 2.00 -17.36
N GLY A 195 13.75 2.27 -16.11
CA GLY A 195 13.97 1.36 -14.99
C GLY A 195 15.25 1.60 -14.17
N GLU A 196 16.20 2.44 -14.63
CA GLU A 196 17.43 2.73 -13.86
C GLU A 196 17.17 3.41 -12.50
N ASN A 197 16.03 4.11 -12.41
CA ASN A 197 15.57 4.84 -11.23
C ASN A 197 14.43 4.13 -10.49
N ILE A 198 14.17 2.85 -10.81
CA ILE A 198 13.08 2.09 -10.19
C ILE A 198 13.33 1.89 -8.69
N ALA A 199 12.27 2.06 -7.91
CA ALA A 199 12.27 1.87 -6.48
C ALA A 199 10.95 1.21 -6.04
N LEU A 200 11.04 0.24 -5.13
CA LEU A 200 9.88 -0.35 -4.47
C LEU A 200 9.96 -0.05 -2.98
N THR A 201 8.93 0.55 -2.42
CA THR A 201 8.83 0.85 -0.99
C THR A 201 7.63 0.13 -0.40
N LEU A 202 7.89 -0.76 0.56
CA LEU A 202 6.88 -1.36 1.44
C LEU A 202 6.91 -0.64 2.79
N SER A 203 5.80 -0.02 3.17
CA SER A 203 5.63 0.67 4.45
C SER A 203 4.62 -0.05 5.34
N TYR A 204 4.95 -0.21 6.61
CA TYR A 204 4.04 -0.55 7.71
C TYR A 204 3.91 0.68 8.61
N ILE A 205 2.71 1.22 8.78
CA ILE A 205 2.46 2.51 9.43
C ILE A 205 1.45 2.32 10.58
N GLU A 206 1.80 2.73 11.80
CA GLU A 206 0.92 2.58 12.96
C GLU A 206 -0.26 3.56 12.93
N LYS A 207 0.02 4.85 12.73
CA LYS A 207 -0.98 5.93 12.73
C LYS A 207 -0.74 6.84 11.52
N PRO A 208 -1.26 6.51 10.34
CA PRO A 208 -0.98 7.27 9.12
C PRO A 208 -1.53 8.70 9.17
N GLU A 209 -2.64 8.93 9.86
CA GLU A 209 -3.29 10.24 9.96
C GLU A 209 -2.72 11.12 11.09
N ASP A 210 -2.18 10.49 12.13
CA ASP A 210 -1.58 11.20 13.28
C ASP A 210 -0.26 10.55 13.73
N PRO A 211 0.81 10.63 12.91
CA PRO A 211 2.12 10.14 13.28
C PRO A 211 2.75 10.97 14.41
N ASP A 212 3.49 10.30 15.30
CA ASP A 212 4.28 10.95 16.35
C ASP A 212 5.56 11.60 15.77
N VAL A 213 5.37 12.74 15.12
CA VAL A 213 6.41 13.59 14.55
C VAL A 213 6.32 14.99 15.15
N TYR A 214 7.43 15.71 15.19
CA TYR A 214 7.40 17.13 15.49
C TYR A 214 6.63 17.90 14.41
N ARG A 215 5.71 18.75 14.85
CA ARG A 215 4.92 19.67 14.01
C ARG A 215 4.94 21.04 14.69
N ILE A 216 5.11 22.08 13.88
CA ILE A 216 4.86 23.46 14.29
C ILE A 216 3.34 23.62 14.37
N LYS A 217 2.85 24.23 15.45
CA LYS A 217 1.44 24.54 15.66
C LYS A 217 1.17 26.02 15.40
N ASP A 218 -0.08 26.34 15.13
CA ASP A 218 -0.53 27.73 15.04
C ASP A 218 -0.21 28.47 16.35
N GLY A 219 0.48 29.60 16.24
CA GLY A 219 0.96 30.40 17.38
C GLY A 219 2.33 30.01 17.94
N ASP A 220 3.02 29.01 17.37
CA ASP A 220 4.44 28.74 17.70
C ASP A 220 5.40 29.81 17.09
N PHE A 221 4.89 30.61 16.15
CA PHE A 221 5.53 31.77 15.51
C PHE A 221 4.48 32.88 15.28
#